data_AF-A0A0D6XRL1-F1
#
_entry.id   AF-A0A0D6XRL1-F1
#
_cell.length_a   1.000
_cell.length_b   1.000
_cell.length_c   1.000
_cell.angle_alpha   90.00
_cell.angle_beta   90.00
_cell.angle_gamma   90.00
#
_symmetry.space_group_name_H-M   'P 1'
#
loop_
_entity.id
_entity.type
_entity.pdbx_description
1 polymer ?
#
loop_
_entity_poly.entity_id
_entity_poly.type
_entity_poly.pdbx_seq_one_letter_code
_entity_poly.pdbx_strand_id
1 'polypeptide(L)'
;MQQITLTKEELKEIIAKEVREAINGKKIINPNLIFSGVRIESEDFENINEQHEFMKHLSLGRMNRLGQPVSLKRYRHGFESHHRKAYVQDAHDHIRKLTLSAFGVTLNSDLSESEYSQAAEMYTEIKELYLHLYKKRLSELSIEDFK
;
A
#
# COMPACT_ATOMS: atom_id res chain seq x y z
N MET A 1 -25.65 24.93 44.59
CA MET A 1 -24.32 24.37 44.29
C MET A 1 -24.45 22.86 44.25
N GLN A 2 -23.97 22.22 43.18
CA GLN A 2 -23.93 20.77 43.08
C GLN A 2 -22.55 20.31 43.53
N GLN A 3 -22.51 19.42 44.53
CA GLN A 3 -21.29 18.80 45.02
C GLN A 3 -21.20 17.38 44.46
N ILE A 4 -20.08 17.06 43.82
CA ILE A 4 -19.78 15.71 43.36
C ILE A 4 -18.98 15.03 44.46
N THR A 5 -19.43 13.86 44.91
CA THR A 5 -18.71 13.03 45.89
C THR A 5 -18.01 11.90 45.13
N LEU A 6 -16.70 11.79 45.32
CA LEU A 6 -15.86 10.82 44.63
C LEU A 6 -14.80 10.29 45.61
N THR A 7 -14.43 9.03 45.46
CA THR A 7 -13.33 8.44 46.23
C THR A 7 -11.96 8.97 45.76
N LYS A 8 -10.93 8.83 46.60
CA LYS A 8 -9.56 9.23 46.24
C LYS A 8 -9.03 8.43 45.07
N GLU A 9 -9.43 7.18 44.96
CA GLU A 9 -9.03 6.22 43.94
C GLU A 9 -9.61 6.59 42.59
N GLU A 10 -10.91 6.86 42.52
CA GLU A 10 -11.59 7.34 41.31
C GLU A 10 -11.02 8.71 40.86
N LEU A 11 -10.69 9.61 41.80
CA LEU A 11 -10.06 10.88 41.45
C LEU A 11 -8.69 10.67 40.81
N LYS A 12 -7.87 9.78 41.37
CA LYS A 12 -6.57 9.41 40.81
C LYS A 12 -6.72 8.79 39.43
N GLU A 13 -7.74 7.96 39.23
CA GLU A 13 -8.00 7.30 37.94
C GLU A 13 -8.41 8.29 36.86
N ILE A 14 -9.30 9.24 37.17
CA ILE A 14 -9.69 10.33 36.27
C ILE A 14 -8.47 11.19 35.92
N ILE A 15 -7.68 11.60 36.91
CA ILE A 15 -6.45 12.38 36.66
C ILE A 15 -5.47 11.58 35.80
N ALA A 16 -5.27 10.29 36.09
CA ALA A 16 -4.36 9.45 35.33
C ALA A 16 -4.85 9.21 33.89
N LYS A 17 -6.16 9.18 33.65
CA LYS A 17 -6.76 9.10 32.32
C LYS A 17 -6.52 10.40 31.56
N GLU A 18 -6.81 11.54 32.17
CA GLU A 18 -6.66 12.85 31.53
C GLU A 18 -5.20 13.20 31.26
N VAL A 19 -4.31 12.85 32.18
CA VAL A 19 -2.86 12.98 32.00
C VAL A 19 -2.37 12.05 30.89
N ARG A 20 -2.90 10.82 30.78
CA ARG A 20 -2.57 9.92 29.66
C ARG A 20 -3.05 10.49 28.32
N GLU A 21 -4.26 11.04 28.26
CA GLU A 21 -4.81 11.65 27.04
C GLU A 21 -4.05 12.93 26.65
N ALA A 22 -3.61 13.73 27.63
CA ALA A 22 -2.79 14.93 27.41
C ALA A 22 -1.34 14.60 26.99
N ILE A 23 -0.72 13.58 27.60
CA ILE A 23 0.65 13.15 27.26
C ILE A 23 0.67 12.40 25.91
N ASN A 24 -0.31 11.55 25.66
CA ASN A 24 -0.46 10.85 24.38
C ASN A 24 -1.14 11.72 23.31
N GLY A 25 -1.10 13.06 23.47
CA GLY A 25 -1.85 14.02 22.67
C GLY A 25 -1.99 13.57 21.23
N LYS A 26 -3.23 13.60 20.69
CA LYS A 26 -3.64 13.07 19.38
C LYS A 26 -2.43 12.81 18.50
N LYS A 27 -2.00 11.56 18.37
CA LYS A 27 -0.88 11.19 17.51
C LYS A 27 -1.19 11.75 16.12
N ILE A 28 -0.58 12.89 15.78
CA ILE A 28 -0.75 13.52 14.48
C ILE A 28 -0.13 12.53 13.52
N ILE A 29 -0.97 11.80 12.79
CA ILE A 29 -0.50 10.90 11.75
C ILE A 29 0.04 11.81 10.66
N ASN A 30 1.35 11.71 10.41
CA ASN A 30 1.96 12.40 9.28
C ASN A 30 1.22 11.96 8.01
N PRO A 31 0.65 12.89 7.22
CA PRO A 31 -0.10 12.55 6.01
C PRO A 31 0.69 11.66 5.03
N ASN A 32 2.02 11.72 5.06
CA ASN A 32 2.88 10.87 4.24
C ASN A 32 2.88 9.39 4.65
N LEU A 33 2.37 9.06 5.83
CA LEU A 33 2.33 7.70 6.39
C LEU A 33 0.96 7.04 6.30
N ILE A 34 -0.07 7.71 5.75
CA ILE A 34 -1.44 7.16 5.66
C ILE A 34 -1.44 5.76 5.02
N PHE A 35 -0.66 5.59 3.95
CA PHE A 35 -0.64 4.34 3.19
C PHE A 35 0.55 3.42 3.51
N SER A 36 1.45 3.81 4.43
CA SER A 36 2.71 3.08 4.60
C SER A 36 2.51 1.63 5.07
N GLY A 37 1.47 1.37 5.87
CA GLY A 37 1.16 0.04 6.37
C GLY A 37 0.37 -0.85 5.40
N VAL A 38 -0.19 -0.29 4.33
CA VAL A 38 -1.04 -1.01 3.36
C VAL A 38 -0.50 -0.97 1.93
N ARG A 39 0.66 -0.34 1.74
CA ARG A 39 1.28 -0.09 0.44
C ARG A 39 1.43 -1.38 -0.36
N ILE A 40 1.30 -1.26 -1.68
CA ILE A 40 1.68 -2.35 -2.60
C ILE A 40 3.20 -2.39 -2.67
N GLU A 41 3.76 -3.58 -2.47
CA GLU A 41 5.19 -3.81 -2.34
C GLU A 41 5.71 -4.77 -3.41
N SER A 42 7.04 -4.85 -3.53
CA SER A 42 7.68 -5.77 -4.45
C SER A 42 7.29 -7.23 -4.16
N GLU A 43 7.17 -7.57 -2.87
CA GLU A 43 6.81 -8.93 -2.41
C GLU A 43 5.42 -9.36 -2.89
N ASP A 44 4.45 -8.44 -3.00
CA ASP A 44 3.13 -8.75 -3.58
C ASP A 44 3.26 -9.30 -5.01
N PHE A 45 4.19 -8.74 -5.81
CA PHE A 45 4.46 -9.19 -7.16
C PHE A 45 5.33 -10.44 -7.21
N GLU A 46 6.32 -10.59 -6.32
CA GLU A 46 7.15 -11.81 -6.22
C GLU A 46 6.26 -13.01 -5.96
N ASN A 47 5.41 -12.91 -4.94
CA ASN A 47 4.48 -13.97 -4.53
C ASN A 47 3.54 -14.41 -5.65
N ILE A 48 3.14 -13.50 -6.54
CA ILE A 48 2.31 -13.85 -7.70
C ILE A 48 3.18 -14.41 -8.83
N ASN A 49 4.26 -13.71 -9.20
CA ASN A 49 5.08 -14.04 -10.35
C ASN A 49 5.78 -15.40 -10.20
N GLU A 50 6.21 -15.76 -8.99
CA GLU A 50 6.83 -17.06 -8.71
C GLU A 50 5.91 -18.26 -8.92
N GLN A 51 4.59 -18.05 -8.96
CA GLN A 51 3.60 -19.10 -9.21
C GLN A 51 3.55 -19.53 -10.68
N HIS A 52 4.23 -18.83 -11.57
CA HIS A 52 4.18 -19.06 -13.03
C HIS A 52 5.52 -19.54 -13.56
N GLU A 53 5.59 -20.80 -14.02
CA GLU A 53 6.85 -21.42 -14.51
C GLU A 53 7.54 -20.62 -15.62
N PHE A 54 6.78 -20.01 -16.54
CA PHE A 54 7.36 -19.24 -17.64
C PHE A 54 8.21 -18.05 -17.18
N MET A 55 7.98 -17.56 -15.96
CA MET A 55 8.73 -16.44 -15.38
C MET A 55 10.22 -16.76 -15.20
N LYS A 56 10.56 -18.03 -14.95
CA LYS A 56 11.96 -18.50 -14.85
C LYS A 56 12.75 -18.26 -16.14
N HIS A 57 12.07 -18.24 -17.29
CA HIS A 57 12.67 -17.99 -18.60
C HIS A 57 12.76 -16.50 -18.95
N LEU A 58 12.04 -15.63 -18.24
CA LEU A 58 12.07 -14.18 -18.44
C LEU A 58 13.16 -13.50 -17.58
N SER A 59 13.60 -14.14 -16.50
CA SER A 59 14.66 -13.67 -15.60
C SER A 59 16.06 -13.89 -16.18
N LEU A 60 16.45 -13.07 -17.16
CA LEU A 60 17.74 -13.20 -17.88
C LEU A 60 18.89 -12.35 -17.31
N GLY A 61 18.95 -12.14 -16.00
CA GLY A 61 20.02 -11.33 -15.39
C GLY A 61 20.40 -11.77 -13.97
N ARG A 62 21.57 -11.30 -13.49
CA ARG A 62 22.07 -11.58 -12.12
C ARG A 62 21.16 -11.05 -11.01
N MET A 63 20.24 -10.15 -11.35
CA MET A 63 19.22 -9.64 -10.44
C MET A 63 17.85 -10.18 -10.88
N ASN A 64 17.49 -11.35 -10.35
CA ASN A 64 16.13 -11.87 -10.43
C ASN A 64 15.20 -10.88 -9.74
N ARG A 65 14.48 -10.05 -10.50
CA ARG A 65 13.55 -9.05 -9.95
C ARG A 65 12.14 -9.40 -10.36
N LEU A 66 11.62 -10.46 -9.74
CA LEU A 66 10.22 -10.85 -9.87
C LEU A 66 9.29 -9.90 -9.11
N GLY A 67 9.80 -8.96 -8.32
CA GLY A 67 8.97 -8.04 -7.55
C GLY A 67 8.41 -6.85 -8.32
N GLN A 68 8.06 -7.05 -9.60
CA GLN A 68 7.57 -5.97 -10.45
C GLN A 68 6.49 -6.48 -11.42
N PRO A 69 5.60 -5.59 -11.91
CA PRO A 69 4.68 -5.93 -12.97
C PRO A 69 5.39 -6.35 -14.27
N VAL A 70 4.91 -7.44 -14.88
CA VAL A 70 5.51 -8.01 -16.09
C VAL A 70 4.84 -7.51 -17.36
N SER A 71 5.64 -6.99 -18.29
CA SER A 71 5.20 -6.57 -19.63
C SER A 71 5.49 -7.62 -20.70
N LEU A 72 4.57 -7.81 -21.65
CA LEU A 72 4.80 -8.69 -22.80
C LEU A 72 6.00 -8.21 -23.63
N LYS A 73 6.06 -6.90 -23.88
CA LYS A 73 7.18 -6.26 -24.59
C LYS A 73 8.47 -6.28 -23.77
N ARG A 74 9.58 -6.50 -24.47
CA ARG A 74 10.95 -6.27 -23.97
C ARG A 74 11.35 -4.80 -24.08
N TYR A 75 11.99 -4.30 -23.03
CA TYR A 75 12.55 -2.96 -22.98
C TYR A 75 14.05 -3.03 -22.65
N ARG A 76 14.84 -2.25 -23.39
CA ARG A 76 16.28 -2.11 -23.15
C ARG A 76 16.51 -1.24 -21.93
N HIS A 77 17.35 -1.70 -21.01
CA HIS A 77 17.82 -0.95 -19.85
C HIS A 77 19.33 -1.14 -19.70
N GLY A 78 20.09 -0.11 -20.09
CA GLY A 78 21.54 -0.24 -20.22
C GLY A 78 21.92 -1.31 -21.25
N PHE A 79 22.68 -2.31 -20.78
CA PHE A 79 23.14 -3.45 -21.59
C PHE A 79 22.20 -4.67 -21.51
N GLU A 80 21.17 -4.62 -20.66
CA GLU A 80 20.23 -5.72 -20.47
C GLU A 80 18.86 -5.38 -21.09
N SER A 81 18.05 -6.42 -21.31
CA SER A 81 16.66 -6.28 -21.77
C SER A 81 15.74 -7.00 -20.80
N HIS A 82 14.65 -6.34 -20.43
CA HIS A 82 13.72 -6.85 -19.42
C HIS A 82 12.27 -6.75 -19.89
N HIS A 83 11.44 -7.67 -19.41
CA HIS A 83 9.98 -7.64 -19.52
C HIS A 83 9.35 -6.75 -18.44
N ARG A 84 9.87 -5.52 -18.30
CA ARG A 84 9.37 -4.54 -17.33
C ARG A 84 9.51 -3.13 -17.89
N LYS A 85 8.47 -2.32 -17.68
CA LYS A 85 8.53 -0.87 -17.81
C LYS A 85 7.87 -0.12 -16.65
N ALA A 86 6.78 -0.66 -16.13
CA ALA A 86 6.16 -0.20 -14.90
C ALA A 86 6.86 -0.77 -13.67
N TYR A 87 6.87 -0.01 -12.59
CA TYR A 87 7.44 -0.37 -11.30
C TYR A 87 6.36 -0.46 -10.22
N VAL A 88 6.67 -1.15 -9.11
CA VAL A 88 5.82 -1.18 -7.90
C VAL A 88 5.49 0.22 -7.41
N GLN A 89 6.44 1.17 -7.52
CA GLN A 89 6.20 2.57 -7.16
C GLN A 89 5.13 3.23 -8.03
N ASP A 90 5.08 2.90 -9.32
CA ASP A 90 4.04 3.41 -10.23
C ASP A 90 2.68 2.83 -9.82
N ALA A 91 2.60 1.53 -9.56
CA ALA A 91 1.37 0.90 -9.10
C ALA A 91 0.87 1.52 -7.78
N HIS A 92 1.76 1.73 -6.82
CA HIS A 92 1.46 2.42 -5.57
C HIS A 92 0.88 3.82 -5.83
N ASP A 93 1.55 4.64 -6.65
CA ASP A 93 1.11 6.01 -6.90
C ASP A 93 -0.24 6.07 -7.63
N HIS A 94 -0.50 5.16 -8.58
CA HIS A 94 -1.80 5.05 -9.24
C HIS A 94 -2.93 4.68 -8.28
N ILE A 95 -2.73 3.65 -7.44
CA ILE A 95 -3.73 3.24 -6.44
C ILE A 95 -3.96 4.39 -5.46
N ARG A 96 -2.88 4.99 -4.94
CA ARG A 96 -2.95 6.14 -4.02
C ARG A 96 -3.75 7.29 -4.61
N LYS A 97 -3.49 7.68 -5.86
CA LYS A 97 -4.20 8.76 -6.55
C LYS A 97 -5.67 8.42 -6.77
N LEU A 98 -5.98 7.17 -7.14
CA LEU A 98 -7.35 6.73 -7.30
C LEU A 98 -8.12 6.79 -5.96
N THR A 99 -7.52 6.30 -4.89
CA THR A 99 -8.05 6.43 -3.53
C THR A 99 -8.32 7.89 -3.17
N LEU A 100 -7.34 8.78 -3.31
CA LEU A 100 -7.50 10.21 -2.99
C LEU A 100 -8.61 10.88 -3.81
N SER A 101 -8.75 10.51 -5.09
CA SER A 101 -9.80 11.05 -5.95
C SER A 101 -11.21 10.70 -5.47
N ALA A 102 -11.39 9.59 -4.74
CA ALA A 102 -12.67 9.22 -4.13
C ALA A 102 -13.04 10.15 -2.97
N PHE A 103 -12.06 10.77 -2.33
CA PHE A 103 -12.25 11.83 -1.30
C PHE A 103 -12.24 13.24 -1.91
N GLY A 104 -12.19 13.36 -3.24
CA GLY A 104 -12.19 14.65 -3.94
C GLY A 104 -10.87 15.43 -3.81
N VAL A 105 -9.77 14.78 -3.43
CA VAL A 105 -8.47 15.41 -3.21
C VAL A 105 -7.37 14.78 -4.06
N THR A 106 -6.20 15.43 -4.12
CA THR A 106 -5.05 14.93 -4.91
C THR A 106 -3.78 14.72 -4.10
N LEU A 107 -3.69 15.35 -2.91
CA LEU A 107 -2.58 15.21 -1.99
C LEU A 107 -3.05 14.53 -0.69
N ASN A 108 -2.15 13.77 -0.08
CA ASN A 108 -2.43 13.16 1.23
C ASN A 108 -2.70 14.21 2.30
N SER A 109 -2.05 15.38 2.20
CA SER A 109 -2.19 16.50 3.14
C SER A 109 -3.56 17.15 3.14
N ASP A 110 -4.35 16.92 2.09
CA ASP A 110 -5.68 17.51 1.94
C ASP A 110 -6.76 16.66 2.64
N LEU A 111 -6.41 15.42 3.04
CA LEU A 111 -7.29 14.57 3.84
C LEU A 111 -7.32 15.07 5.29
N SER A 112 -8.50 15.02 5.90
CA SER A 112 -8.65 15.16 7.34
C SER A 112 -8.22 13.89 8.08
N GLU A 113 -7.75 14.02 9.33
CA GLU A 113 -7.37 12.85 10.15
C GLU A 113 -8.50 11.83 10.31
N SER A 114 -9.76 12.29 10.30
CA SER A 114 -10.95 11.43 10.34
C SER A 114 -11.10 10.53 9.11
N GLU A 115 -10.49 10.89 7.99
CA GLU A 115 -10.58 10.15 6.72
C GLU A 115 -9.44 9.14 6.55
N TYR A 116 -8.36 9.23 7.33
CA TYR A 116 -7.15 8.42 7.11
C TYR A 116 -7.41 6.92 7.13
N SER A 117 -8.20 6.43 8.10
CA SER A 117 -8.55 5.01 8.19
C SER A 117 -9.36 4.55 6.99
N GLN A 118 -10.34 5.35 6.56
CA GLN A 118 -11.19 5.04 5.41
C GLN A 118 -10.37 5.04 4.11
N ALA A 119 -9.43 5.99 3.97
CA ALA A 119 -8.53 6.04 2.83
C ALA A 119 -7.60 4.81 2.78
N ALA A 120 -7.05 4.38 3.91
CA ALA A 120 -6.20 3.19 3.97
C ALA A 120 -6.98 1.89 3.67
N GLU A 121 -8.21 1.78 4.15
CA GLU A 121 -9.12 0.66 3.84
C GLU A 121 -9.45 0.61 2.34
N MET A 122 -9.89 1.73 1.76
CA MET A 122 -10.18 1.81 0.32
C MET A 122 -8.94 1.53 -0.55
N TYR A 123 -7.77 2.02 -0.14
CA TYR A 123 -6.50 1.66 -0.81
C TYR A 123 -6.30 0.14 -0.83
N THR A 124 -6.57 -0.53 0.29
CA THR A 124 -6.40 -1.97 0.45
C THR A 124 -7.33 -2.73 -0.49
N GLU A 125 -8.61 -2.36 -0.56
CA GLU A 125 -9.56 -2.96 -1.50
C GLU A 125 -9.14 -2.81 -2.97
N ILE A 126 -8.67 -1.61 -3.35
CA ILE A 126 -8.18 -1.38 -4.71
C ILE A 126 -6.91 -2.19 -4.98
N LYS A 127 -5.98 -2.27 -4.01
CA LYS A 127 -4.77 -3.09 -4.09
C LYS A 127 -5.14 -4.57 -4.32
N GLU A 128 -6.06 -5.10 -3.54
CA GLU A 128 -6.51 -6.49 -3.65
C GLU A 128 -7.14 -6.78 -5.02
N LEU A 129 -8.03 -5.91 -5.49
CA LEU A 129 -8.62 -6.04 -6.82
C LEU A 129 -7.55 -5.98 -7.93
N TYR A 130 -6.62 -5.03 -7.84
CA TYR A 130 -5.52 -4.88 -8.80
C TYR A 130 -4.67 -6.16 -8.85
N LEU A 131 -4.25 -6.70 -7.70
CA LEU A 131 -3.44 -7.90 -7.61
C LEU A 131 -4.19 -9.14 -8.10
N HIS A 132 -5.48 -9.25 -7.79
CA HIS A 132 -6.35 -10.31 -8.31
C HIS A 132 -6.39 -10.31 -9.85
N LEU A 133 -6.65 -9.14 -10.45
CA LEU A 133 -6.71 -8.99 -11.90
C LEU A 133 -5.34 -9.21 -12.56
N TYR A 134 -4.26 -8.76 -11.92
CA TYR A 134 -2.90 -9.01 -12.37
C TYR A 134 -2.57 -10.51 -12.39
N LYS A 135 -2.88 -11.22 -11.30
CA LYS A 135 -2.72 -12.68 -11.21
C LYS A 135 -3.54 -13.40 -12.27
N LYS A 136 -4.80 -13.01 -12.45
CA LYS A 136 -5.68 -13.58 -13.49
C LYS A 136 -5.05 -13.41 -14.88
N ARG A 137 -4.58 -12.20 -15.20
CA ARG A 137 -3.88 -11.94 -16.47
C ARG A 137 -2.70 -12.90 -16.67
N LEU A 138 -1.85 -13.11 -15.66
CA LEU A 138 -0.70 -14.02 -15.82
C LEU A 138 -1.08 -15.48 -15.99
N SER A 139 -2.21 -15.91 -15.41
CA SER A 139 -2.73 -17.28 -15.60
C SER A 139 -3.16 -17.58 -17.05
N GLU A 140 -3.39 -16.54 -17.84
CA GLU A 140 -3.78 -16.63 -19.26
C GLU A 140 -2.58 -16.53 -20.21
N LEU A 141 -1.35 -16.35 -19.68
CA LEU A 141 -0.13 -16.18 -20.48
C LEU A 141 0.76 -17.43 -20.49
N SER A 142 1.55 -17.54 -21.54
CA SER A 142 2.57 -18.56 -21.76
C SER A 142 3.89 -17.93 -22.20
N ILE A 143 4.96 -18.72 -22.29
CA ILE A 143 6.26 -18.23 -22.78
C ILE A 143 6.21 -17.72 -24.23
N GLU A 144 5.27 -18.20 -25.04
CA GLU A 144 5.11 -17.80 -26.44
C GLU A 144 4.67 -16.33 -26.58
N ASP A 145 3.89 -15.83 -25.61
CA ASP A 145 3.40 -14.45 -25.60
C ASP A 145 4.51 -13.41 -25.35
N PHE A 146 5.70 -13.87 -24.96
CA PHE A 146 6.88 -13.05 -24.65
C PHE A 146 7.96 -13.08 -25.74
N LYS A 147 7.75 -13.84 -26.83
CA LYS A 147 8.66 -13.88 -27.98
C LYS A 147 8.50 -12.64 -28.85
#